data_AF-A0A9R0SK22-F1
#
_entry.id   AF-A0A9R0SK22-F1
#
_cell.length_a   1.000
_cell.length_b   1.000
_cell.length_c   1.000
_cell.angle_alpha   90.00
_cell.angle_beta   90.00
_cell.angle_gamma   90.00
#
_symmetry.space_group_name_H-M   'P 1'
#
loop_
_entity.id
_entity.type
_entity.pdbx_description
1 polymer ?
#
loop_
_entity_poly.entity_id
_entity_poly.type
_entity_poly.pdbx_seq_one_letter_code
_entity_poly.pdbx_strand_id
1 'polypeptide(L)'
;MASHIVGYPRMGPKRELKFALESFWDGKSSAEDLEKVAADLRASIWKQMSEAGIKYIPSSTFSYYDQVLDTTAMLGAVPDRYSWTGGEIGHSTYFSMARGNATVPAMEMTKWFLN
;
A
#
# COMPACT_ATOMS: atom_id res chain seq x y z
N MET A 1 18.60 -25.44 9.42
CA MET A 1 17.86 -25.00 8.21
C MET A 1 17.31 -23.60 8.48
N ALA A 2 17.25 -22.72 7.47
CA ALA A 2 16.76 -21.34 7.61
C ALA A 2 15.30 -21.22 7.14
N SER A 3 14.50 -20.38 7.79
CA SER A 3 13.10 -20.09 7.44
C SER A 3 12.96 -18.76 6.68
N HIS A 4 12.02 -18.70 5.72
CA HIS A 4 11.78 -17.53 4.87
C HIS A 4 10.28 -17.41 4.53
N ILE A 5 9.80 -16.17 4.41
CA ILE A 5 8.45 -15.83 3.95
C ILE A 5 8.57 -14.84 2.78
N VAL A 6 7.94 -15.16 1.64
CA VAL A 6 7.97 -14.32 0.42
C VAL A 6 7.11 -13.06 0.53
N GLY A 7 6.08 -13.08 1.36
CA GLY A 7 5.04 -12.05 1.42
C GLY A 7 4.11 -12.26 2.62
N TYR A 8 3.42 -11.21 3.06
CA TYR A 8 2.50 -11.29 4.19
C TYR A 8 1.23 -10.45 3.94
N PRO A 9 0.03 -10.92 4.35
CA PRO A 9 -1.21 -10.15 4.23
C PRO A 9 -1.12 -8.81 4.96
N ARG A 10 -1.47 -7.73 4.27
CA ARG A 10 -1.33 -6.34 4.76
C ARG A 10 -2.58 -5.72 5.37
N MET A 11 -3.74 -6.38 5.22
CA MET A 11 -5.02 -5.80 5.65
C MET A 11 -5.18 -5.72 7.16
N GLY A 12 -4.37 -6.48 7.91
CA GLY A 12 -4.49 -6.65 9.35
C GLY A 12 -5.53 -7.71 9.75
N PRO A 13 -5.42 -8.31 10.96
CA PRO A 13 -6.28 -9.41 11.40
C PRO A 13 -7.77 -9.06 11.43
N LYS A 14 -8.13 -7.79 11.62
CA LYS A 14 -9.51 -7.29 11.66
C LYS A 14 -9.80 -6.29 10.55
N ARG A 15 -9.00 -6.30 9.47
CA ARG A 15 -9.10 -5.38 8.32
C ARG A 15 -8.87 -3.91 8.70
N GLU A 16 -7.98 -3.66 9.67
CA GLU A 16 -7.60 -2.34 10.15
C GLU A 16 -7.22 -1.40 8.99
N LEU A 17 -6.44 -1.89 8.02
CA LEU A 17 -6.04 -1.09 6.86
C LEU A 17 -7.22 -0.73 5.95
N LYS A 18 -8.22 -1.61 5.83
CA LYS A 18 -9.42 -1.35 5.01
C LYS A 18 -10.14 -0.12 5.54
N PHE A 19 -10.43 -0.11 6.84
CA PHE A 19 -11.21 0.95 7.46
C PHE A 19 -10.42 2.26 7.54
N ALA A 20 -9.10 2.19 7.74
CA ALA A 20 -8.24 3.37 7.68
C ALA A 20 -8.21 3.99 6.27
N LEU A 21 -8.10 3.19 5.22
CA LEU A 21 -8.17 3.65 3.83
C LEU A 21 -9.53 4.27 3.50
N GLU A 22 -10.63 3.60 3.85
CA GLU A 22 -11.98 4.12 3.61
C GLU A 22 -12.23 5.43 4.37
N SER A 23 -11.81 5.51 5.63
CA SER A 23 -11.89 6.74 6.43
C SER A 23 -11.10 7.89 5.80
N PHE A 24 -9.89 7.60 5.32
CA PHE A 24 -9.04 8.59 4.64
C PHE A 24 -9.68 9.06 3.33
N TRP A 25 -10.19 8.15 2.50
CA TRP A 25 -10.84 8.48 1.24
C TRP A 25 -12.15 9.26 1.42
N ASP A 26 -12.87 9.01 2.52
CA ASP A 26 -14.07 9.76 2.91
C ASP A 26 -13.75 11.12 3.54
N GLY A 27 -12.46 11.46 3.72
CA GLY A 27 -12.02 12.70 4.37
C GLY A 27 -12.30 12.74 5.88
N LYS A 28 -12.54 11.59 6.51
CA LYS A 28 -12.86 11.46 7.95
C LYS A 28 -11.62 11.33 8.83
N SER A 29 -10.45 11.07 8.25
CA SER A 29 -9.15 10.97 8.93
C SER A 29 -8.03 11.56 8.08
N SER A 30 -6.93 11.95 8.72
CA SER A 30 -5.81 12.58 8.03
C SER A 30 -4.87 11.56 7.37
N ALA A 31 -3.88 12.05 6.61
CA ALA A 31 -2.81 11.20 6.06
C ALA A 31 -1.96 10.62 7.19
N GLU A 32 -1.70 11.40 8.23
CA GLU A 32 -0.93 10.99 9.41
C GLU A 32 -1.66 9.86 10.18
N ASP A 33 -2.98 9.91 10.28
CA ASP A 33 -3.78 8.83 10.87
C ASP A 33 -3.64 7.52 10.08
N LEU A 34 -3.71 7.61 8.74
CA LEU A 34 -3.52 6.47 7.85
C LEU A 34 -2.09 5.90 7.96
N GLU A 35 -1.08 6.76 8.00
CA GLU A 35 0.32 6.38 8.16
C GLU A 35 0.58 5.70 9.50
N LYS A 36 -0.05 6.19 10.57
CA LYS A 36 0.03 5.58 11.90
C LYS A 36 -0.50 4.15 11.88
N VAL A 37 -1.72 3.93 11.37
CA VAL A 37 -2.30 2.57 11.26
C VAL A 37 -1.40 1.66 10.41
N ALA A 38 -0.89 2.17 9.30
CA ALA A 38 0.01 1.42 8.43
C ALA A 38 1.34 1.06 9.10
N ALA A 39 1.94 2.00 9.85
CA ALA A 39 3.17 1.77 10.60
C ALA A 39 2.98 0.74 11.72
N ASP A 40 1.89 0.84 12.48
CA ASP A 40 1.54 -0.09 13.56
C ASP A 40 1.33 -1.51 13.02
N LEU A 41 0.63 -1.65 11.88
CA LEU A 41 0.45 -2.93 11.19
C LEU A 41 1.80 -3.53 10.78
N ARG A 42 2.67 -2.77 10.08
CA ARG A 42 4.00 -3.26 9.68
C ARG A 42 4.83 -3.67 10.88
N ALA A 43 4.86 -2.86 11.94
CA ALA A 43 5.59 -3.15 13.16
C ALA A 43 5.11 -4.45 13.83
N SER A 44 3.78 -4.63 13.95
CA SER A 44 3.21 -5.86 14.52
C SER A 44 3.56 -7.10 13.70
N ILE A 45 3.51 -7.01 12.38
CA ILE A 45 3.79 -8.11 11.46
C ILE A 45 5.27 -8.53 11.55
N TRP A 46 6.20 -7.56 11.54
CA TRP A 46 7.62 -7.86 11.69
C TRP A 46 7.94 -8.44 13.06
N LYS A 47 7.35 -7.91 14.13
CA LYS A 47 7.49 -8.45 15.48
C LYS A 47 6.99 -9.89 15.56
N GLN A 48 5.81 -10.17 15.02
CA GLN A 48 5.24 -11.52 14.99
C GLN A 48 6.15 -12.51 14.24
N MET A 49 6.67 -12.15 13.06
CA MET A 49 7.58 -13.02 12.31
C MET A 49 8.92 -13.23 13.04
N SER A 50 9.44 -12.18 13.68
CA SER A 50 10.66 -12.25 14.49
C SER A 50 10.49 -13.19 15.69
N GLU A 51 9.38 -13.05 16.44
CA GLU A 51 9.05 -13.89 17.59
C GLU A 51 8.82 -15.36 17.19
N ALA A 52 8.33 -15.60 15.98
CA ALA A 52 8.22 -16.95 15.40
C ALA A 52 9.55 -17.55 14.93
N GLY A 53 10.67 -16.82 15.05
CA GLY A 53 12.00 -17.30 14.65
C GLY A 53 12.21 -17.35 13.13
N ILE A 54 11.49 -16.53 12.36
CA ILE A 54 11.68 -16.42 10.91
C ILE A 54 13.03 -15.75 10.62
N LYS A 55 13.93 -16.45 9.92
CA LYS A 55 15.28 -15.94 9.64
C LYS A 55 15.28 -14.85 8.57
N TYR A 56 14.48 -15.01 7.51
CA TYR A 56 14.37 -14.04 6.43
C TYR A 56 12.96 -13.44 6.43
N ILE A 57 12.83 -12.28 7.08
CA ILE A 57 11.58 -11.51 7.20
C ILE A 57 11.50 -10.55 6.02
N PRO A 58 10.41 -10.55 5.24
CA PRO A 58 10.31 -9.68 4.09
C PRO A 58 10.00 -8.23 4.50
N SER A 59 10.57 -7.30 3.75
CA SER A 59 10.22 -5.88 3.76
C SER A 59 9.53 -5.51 2.44
N SER A 60 8.84 -4.37 2.42
CA SER A 60 8.12 -3.85 1.23
C SER A 60 7.01 -4.76 0.68
N THR A 61 6.49 -5.69 1.49
CA THR A 61 5.27 -6.47 1.15
C THR A 61 3.99 -5.70 1.49
N PHE A 62 4.10 -4.69 2.34
CA PHE A 62 3.03 -3.75 2.64
C PHE A 62 2.81 -2.83 1.44
N SER A 63 1.55 -2.50 1.18
CA SER A 63 1.11 -1.53 0.18
C SER A 63 -0.20 -0.91 0.63
N TYR A 64 -0.42 0.35 0.29
CA TYR A 64 -1.71 1.00 0.54
C TYR A 64 -2.78 0.56 -0.46
N TYR A 65 -2.39 0.05 -1.64
CA TYR A 65 -3.37 -0.39 -2.64
C TYR A 65 -2.89 -1.63 -3.40
N ASP A 66 -1.79 -1.54 -4.13
CA ASP A 66 -1.22 -2.63 -4.93
C ASP A 66 0.31 -2.49 -5.10
N GLN A 67 1.02 -3.63 -5.03
CA GLN A 67 2.48 -3.67 -5.11
C GLN A 67 3.06 -3.35 -6.50
N VAL A 68 2.29 -3.57 -7.57
CA VAL A 68 2.70 -3.14 -8.92
C VAL A 68 2.55 -1.63 -9.03
N LEU A 69 1.47 -1.08 -8.47
CA LEU A 69 1.29 0.37 -8.38
C LEU A 69 2.39 1.04 -7.52
N ASP A 70 2.83 0.39 -6.44
CA ASP A 70 3.99 0.86 -5.66
C ASP A 70 5.25 0.95 -6.52
N THR A 71 5.47 -0.04 -7.39
CA THR A 71 6.61 -0.04 -8.32
C THR A 71 6.46 1.07 -9.38
N THR A 72 5.26 1.29 -9.90
CA THR A 72 4.96 2.43 -10.78
C THR A 72 5.31 3.75 -10.13
N ALA A 73 4.94 3.94 -8.85
CA ALA A 73 5.28 5.13 -8.09
C ALA A 73 6.80 5.25 -7.85
N MET A 74 7.47 4.17 -7.45
CA MET A 74 8.93 4.14 -7.25
C MET A 74 9.70 4.61 -8.50
N LEU A 75 9.20 4.26 -9.69
CA LEU A 75 9.82 4.61 -10.97
C LEU A 75 9.36 5.96 -11.52
N GLY A 76 8.41 6.65 -10.87
CA GLY A 76 7.81 7.87 -11.39
C GLY A 76 7.03 7.66 -12.69
N ALA A 77 6.54 6.45 -12.95
CA ALA A 77 5.83 6.10 -14.19
C ALA A 77 4.35 6.53 -14.15
N VAL A 78 4.09 7.78 -13.73
CA VAL A 78 2.75 8.34 -13.58
C VAL A 78 2.23 8.82 -14.94
N PRO A 79 1.05 8.36 -15.40
CA PRO A 79 0.46 8.86 -16.65
C PRO A 79 0.17 10.37 -16.62
N ASP A 80 0.44 11.07 -17.73
CA ASP A 80 0.30 12.54 -17.86
C ASP A 80 -1.07 13.08 -17.43
N ARG A 81 -2.14 12.30 -17.60
CA ARG A 81 -3.51 12.69 -17.19
C ARG A 81 -3.67 12.97 -15.70
N TYR A 82 -2.74 12.51 -14.86
CA TYR A 82 -2.73 12.81 -13.43
C TYR A 82 -1.94 14.08 -13.09
N SER A 83 -1.39 14.78 -14.09
CA SER A 83 -0.72 16.08 -13.97
C SER A 83 0.39 16.14 -12.92
N TRP A 84 1.09 15.02 -12.68
CA TRP A 84 2.22 14.98 -11.78
C TRP A 84 3.47 15.54 -12.47
N THR A 85 4.12 16.52 -11.83
CA THR A 85 5.23 17.28 -12.44
C THR A 85 6.61 16.87 -11.89
N GLY A 86 6.73 15.68 -11.31
CA GLY A 86 7.93 15.20 -10.63
C GLY A 86 7.97 15.47 -9.12
N GLY A 87 9.00 14.96 -8.44
CA GLY A 87 9.16 15.01 -6.98
C GLY A 87 8.81 13.70 -6.28
N GLU A 88 8.56 13.73 -4.98
CA GLU A 88 8.08 12.55 -4.24
C GLU A 88 6.59 12.32 -4.52
N ILE A 89 6.17 11.08 -4.78
CA ILE A 89 4.75 10.75 -4.99
C ILE A 89 4.09 10.50 -3.63
N GLY A 90 3.23 11.44 -3.23
CA GLY A 90 2.39 11.29 -2.03
C GLY A 90 1.07 10.56 -2.28
N HIS A 91 0.28 10.40 -1.21
CA HIS A 91 -1.02 9.71 -1.23
C HIS A 91 -1.99 10.23 -2.29
N SER A 92 -2.02 11.55 -2.57
CA SER A 92 -2.94 12.13 -3.54
C SER A 92 -2.74 11.55 -4.95
N THR A 93 -1.51 11.64 -5.48
CA THR A 93 -1.18 11.09 -6.81
C THR A 93 -1.30 9.57 -6.83
N TYR A 94 -0.81 8.90 -5.78
CA TYR A 94 -0.87 7.45 -5.67
C TYR A 94 -2.32 6.92 -5.72
N PHE A 95 -3.23 7.46 -4.91
CA PHE A 95 -4.63 7.04 -4.93
C PHE A 95 -5.37 7.53 -6.18
N SER A 96 -4.98 8.67 -6.76
CA SER A 96 -5.56 9.09 -8.04
C SER A 96 -5.28 8.06 -9.15
N MET A 97 -4.09 7.45 -9.17
CA MET A 97 -3.79 6.35 -10.09
C MET A 97 -4.62 5.11 -9.76
N ALA A 98 -4.72 4.76 -8.47
CA ALA A 98 -5.42 3.55 -8.02
C ALA A 98 -6.93 3.55 -8.28
N ARG A 99 -7.60 4.67 -8.00
CA ARG A 99 -9.07 4.75 -7.96
C ARG A 99 -9.67 5.97 -8.66
N GLY A 100 -8.84 6.74 -9.36
CA GLY A 100 -9.28 7.95 -10.04
C GLY A 100 -9.64 9.07 -9.07
N ASN A 101 -10.19 10.14 -9.62
CA ASN A 101 -10.74 11.27 -8.89
C ASN A 101 -11.96 11.82 -9.65
N ALA A 102 -12.47 13.00 -9.25
CA ALA A 102 -13.67 13.60 -9.86
C ALA A 102 -13.55 13.91 -11.36
N THR A 103 -12.33 14.06 -11.89
CA THR A 103 -12.09 14.49 -13.28
C THR A 103 -11.25 13.51 -14.10
N VAL A 104 -10.50 12.60 -13.45
CA VAL A 104 -9.58 11.67 -14.11
C VAL A 104 -9.91 10.22 -13.73
N PRO A 105 -10.06 9.32 -14.71
CA PRO A 105 -10.32 7.91 -14.43
C PRO A 105 -9.12 7.23 -13.75
N ALA A 106 -9.38 6.13 -13.05
CA ALA A 106 -8.35 5.25 -12.50
C ALA A 106 -7.51 4.57 -13.61
N MET A 107 -6.37 4.01 -13.24
CA MET A 107 -5.68 3.02 -14.07
C MET A 107 -6.48 1.72 -14.11
N GLU A 108 -6.30 0.94 -15.18
CA GLU A 108 -6.93 -0.37 -15.30
C GLU A 108 -6.42 -1.30 -14.18
N MET A 109 -7.33 -2.11 -13.64
CA MET A 109 -7.00 -3.24 -12.78
C MET A 109 -7.32 -4.54 -13.52
N THR A 110 -6.39 -5.48 -13.47
CA THR A 110 -6.55 -6.80 -14.07
C THR A 110 -6.19 -7.90 -13.08
N LYS A 111 -6.55 -9.14 -13.42
CA LYS A 111 -6.30 -10.31 -12.59
C LYS A 111 -4.79 -10.54 -12.44
N TRP A 112 -4.32 -10.79 -11.21
CA TRP A 112 -2.92 -11.10 -10.97
C TRP A 112 -2.65 -12.59 -11.21
N PHE A 113 -2.10 -12.91 -12.38
CA PHE A 113 -1.92 -14.29 -12.85
C PHE A 113 -3.23 -15.07 -12.80
N LEU A 114 -3.22 -16.25 -12.17
CA LEU A 114 -4.38 -17.14 -12.05
C LEU A 114 -5.15 -16.96 -10.74
N ASN A 115 -4.72 -16.06 -9.85
CA ASN A 115 -5.38 -15.77 -8.58
C ASN A 115 -6.68 -15.01 -8.78
#